data_AF-A0A258BNZ5-F1
#
_entry.id   AF-A0A258BNZ5-F1
#
_cell.length_a   1.000
_cell.length_b   1.000
_cell.length_c   1.000
_cell.angle_alpha   90.00
_cell.angle_beta   90.00
_cell.angle_gamma   90.00
#
_symmetry.space_group_name_H-M   'P 1'
#
loop_
_entity.id
_entity.type
_entity.pdbx_description
1 polymer ?
#
loop_
_entity_poly.entity_id
_entity_poly.type
_entity_poly.pdbx_seq_one_letter_code
_entity_poly.pdbx_strand_id
1 'polypeptide(L)'
;MKTCFLHARTFARLRPRLKGLEAAVRFVTLDDAGKAHDGWTSEALDALPPLDMAFGNADAFFASVARDFMTAILKSPALDWF
;
A
#
# COMPACT_ATOMS: atom_id res chain seq x y z
N MET A 1 6.44 5.83 12.80
CA MET A 1 6.16 6.19 11.39
C MET A 1 4.94 5.41 10.96
N LYS A 2 3.96 6.05 10.30
CA LYS A 2 2.72 5.39 9.89
C LYS A 2 2.91 4.70 8.54
N THR A 3 2.32 3.51 8.36
CA THR A 3 2.39 2.73 7.12
C THR A 3 1.11 2.94 6.31
N CYS A 4 1.26 3.41 5.07
CA CYS A 4 0.16 3.55 4.11
C CYS A 4 0.27 2.48 3.01
N PHE A 5 -0.77 1.69 2.85
CA PHE A 5 -0.88 0.65 1.83
C PHE A 5 -1.71 1.13 0.64
N LEU A 6 -1.21 0.94 -0.58
CA LEU A 6 -1.89 1.35 -1.80
C LEU A 6 -1.44 0.53 -3.00
N HIS A 7 -2.19 0.59 -4.11
CA HIS A 7 -1.78 -0.08 -5.34
C HIS A 7 -0.55 0.61 -5.98
N ALA A 8 0.34 -0.17 -6.60
CA ALA A 8 1.57 0.34 -7.22
C ALA A 8 1.31 1.39 -8.30
N ARG A 9 0.27 1.21 -9.13
CA ARG A 9 -0.14 2.19 -10.14
C ARG A 9 -0.58 3.53 -9.52
N THR A 10 -1.30 3.47 -8.40
CA THR A 10 -1.71 4.66 -7.65
C THR A 10 -0.49 5.40 -7.12
N PHE A 11 0.45 4.68 -6.52
CA PHE A 11 1.67 5.28 -6.02
C PHE A 11 2.47 5.94 -7.15
N ALA A 12 2.70 5.24 -8.27
CA ALA A 12 3.43 5.78 -9.41
C ALA A 12 2.84 7.11 -9.91
N ARG A 13 1.51 7.20 -10.00
CA ARG A 13 0.79 8.41 -10.41
C ARG A 13 0.88 9.55 -9.40
N LEU A 14 0.85 9.24 -8.11
CA LEU A 14 0.88 10.24 -7.03
C LEU A 14 2.30 10.54 -6.51
N ARG A 15 3.31 9.81 -6.97
CA ARG A 15 4.68 9.83 -6.45
C ARG A 15 5.26 11.24 -6.24
N PRO A 16 5.13 12.20 -7.18
CA PRO A 16 5.64 13.56 -6.96
C PRO A 16 4.96 14.28 -5.79
N ARG A 17 3.64 14.09 -5.63
CA ARG A 17 2.84 14.69 -4.57
C ARG A 17 3.13 14.04 -3.21
N LEU A 18 3.42 12.74 -3.20
CA LEU A 18 3.71 11.98 -1.99
C LEU A 18 5.14 12.22 -1.47
N LYS A 19 6.06 12.78 -2.28
CA LYS A 19 7.46 12.95 -1.91
C LYS A 19 7.66 13.79 -0.64
N GLY A 20 6.82 14.80 -0.43
CA GLY A 20 6.84 15.62 0.79
C GLY A 20 6.45 14.86 2.07
N LEU A 21 5.88 13.66 1.95
CA LEU A 21 5.43 12.84 3.07
C LEU A 21 6.39 11.68 3.38
N GLU A 22 7.44 11.48 2.59
CA GLU A 22 8.38 10.34 2.71
C GLU A 22 9.01 10.22 4.10
N ALA A 23 9.27 11.35 4.77
CA ALA A 23 9.82 11.36 6.13
C ALA A 23 8.82 10.95 7.22
N ALA A 24 7.52 10.99 6.94
CA ALA A 24 6.45 10.75 7.91
C ALA A 24 5.64 9.47 7.64
N VAL A 25 5.58 9.04 6.39
CA VAL A 25 4.76 7.91 5.92
C VAL A 25 5.62 6.91 5.18
N ARG A 26 5.59 5.66 5.65
CA ARG A 26 6.11 4.52 4.90
C ARG A 26 5.05 4.09 3.91
N PHE A 27 5.33 4.23 2.61
CA PHE A 27 4.44 3.74 1.57
C PHE A 27 4.78 2.30 1.21
N VAL A 28 3.80 1.42 1.28
CA VAL A 28 3.91 0.03 0.84
C VAL A 28 2.97 -0.18 -0.33
N THR A 29 3.49 -0.68 -1.43
CA THR A 29 2.71 -0.88 -2.66
C THR A 29 2.42 -2.35 -2.90
N LEU A 30 1.20 -2.66 -3.34
CA LEU A 30 0.86 -3.95 -3.93
C LEU A 30 0.90 -3.85 -5.45
N ASP A 31 1.63 -4.74 -6.11
CA ASP A 31 1.62 -4.85 -7.56
C ASP A 31 0.49 -5.76 -8.08
N ASP A 32 0.36 -5.85 -9.41
CA ASP A 32 -0.66 -6.68 -10.07
C ASP A 32 -0.40 -8.20 -9.93
N ALA A 33 0.76 -8.61 -9.42
CA ALA A 33 1.11 -10.00 -9.11
C ALA A 33 0.83 -10.35 -7.63
N GLY A 34 0.29 -9.42 -6.84
CA GLY A 34 -0.03 -9.62 -5.43
C GLY A 34 1.20 -9.53 -4.52
N LYS A 35 2.31 -8.98 -5.01
CA LYS A 35 3.55 -8.82 -4.25
C LYS A 35 3.63 -7.44 -3.62
N ALA A 36 4.04 -7.40 -2.37
CA ALA A 36 4.24 -6.15 -1.63
C ALA A 36 5.67 -5.62 -1.83
N HIS A 37 5.79 -4.30 -1.99
CA HIS A 37 7.05 -3.61 -2.20
C HIS A 37 7.15 -2.35 -1.35
N ASP A 38 8.38 -1.92 -1.06
CA ASP A 38 8.62 -0.53 -0.66
C ASP A 38 8.26 0.42 -1.81
N GLY A 39 7.45 1.44 -1.52
CA GLY A 39 6.96 2.35 -2.55
C GLY A 39 8.05 3.17 -3.23
N TRP A 40 9.15 3.50 -2.53
CA TRP A 40 10.19 4.36 -3.06
C TRP A 40 11.28 3.58 -3.80
N THR A 41 11.70 2.45 -3.24
CA THR A 41 12.80 1.64 -3.81
C THR A 41 12.31 0.53 -4.75
N SER A 42 11.02 0.20 -4.72
CA SER A 42 10.43 -0.97 -5.40
C SER A 42 11.02 -2.31 -4.94
N GLU A 43 11.75 -2.32 -3.83
CA GLU A 43 12.27 -3.55 -3.23
C GLU A 43 11.11 -4.40 -2.71
N ALA A 44 11.15 -5.69 -3.03
CA ALA A 44 10.16 -6.65 -2.55
C ALA A 44 10.24 -6.81 -1.03
N LEU A 45 9.09 -6.90 -0.38
CA LEU A 45 9.01 -7.17 1.05
C LEU A 45 8.78 -8.66 1.30
N ASP A 46 9.58 -9.25 2.19
CA ASP A 46 9.41 -10.65 2.61
C ASP A 46 8.12 -10.87 3.40
N ALA A 47 7.68 -9.84 4.13
CA ALA A 47 6.44 -9.83 4.87
C ALA A 47 5.79 -8.45 4.83
N LEU A 48 4.47 -8.43 4.87
CA LEU A 48 3.72 -7.20 4.95
C LEU A 48 3.84 -6.60 6.36
N PRO A 49 4.31 -5.34 6.51
CA PRO A 49 4.33 -4.68 7.81
C PRO A 49 2.90 -4.39 8.29
N PRO A 50 2.70 -4.08 9.59
CA PRO A 50 1.43 -3.56 10.08
C PRO A 50 1.04 -2.30 9.28
N LEU A 51 -0.21 -2.30 8.80
CA LEU A 51 -0.78 -1.21 8.02
C LEU A 51 -1.59 -0.30 8.94
N ASP A 52 -1.24 0.98 9.00
CA ASP A 52 -2.01 1.98 9.76
C ASP A 52 -3.10 2.63 8.89
N MET A 53 -2.86 2.69 7.58
CA MET A 53 -3.73 3.36 6.61
C MET A 53 -3.75 2.57 5.31
N ALA A 54 -4.87 2.62 4.60
CA ALA A 54 -4.97 2.10 3.25
C ALA A 54 -5.64 3.12 2.32
N PHE A 55 -5.09 3.30 1.13
CA PHE A 55 -5.70 4.11 0.08
C PHE A 55 -6.38 3.18 -0.94
N GLY A 56 -7.63 2.84 -0.64
CA GLY A 56 -8.49 2.06 -1.53
C GLY A 56 -9.05 2.92 -2.65
N ASN A 57 -8.73 2.59 -3.90
CA ASN A 57 -9.28 3.26 -5.08
C ASN A 57 -9.55 2.24 -6.20
N ALA A 58 -9.95 2.72 -7.39
CA ALA A 58 -10.23 1.85 -8.53
C ALA A 58 -9.04 0.95 -8.93
N ASP A 59 -7.80 1.45 -8.84
CA ASP A 59 -6.62 0.64 -9.14
C ASP A 59 -6.44 -0.52 -8.15
N ALA A 60 -6.92 -0.39 -6.91
CA ALA A 60 -6.88 -1.47 -5.93
C ALA A 60 -8.09 -2.42 -6.06
N PHE A 61 -9.31 -1.88 -6.22
CA PHE A 61 -10.54 -2.66 -6.15
C PHE A 61 -10.95 -3.32 -7.47
N PHE A 62 -10.45 -2.84 -8.61
CA PHE A 62 -10.72 -3.45 -9.93
C PHE A 62 -9.49 -4.15 -10.55
N ALA A 63 -8.38 -4.22 -9.82
CA ALA A 63 -7.26 -5.07 -10.21
C ALA A 63 -7.54 -6.55 -9.90
N SER A 64 -6.82 -7.45 -10.58
CA SER A 64 -6.85 -8.89 -10.29
C SER A 64 -6.49 -9.22 -8.83
N VAL A 65 -5.77 -8.31 -8.16
CA VAL A 65 -5.28 -8.44 -6.78
C VAL A 65 -6.20 -7.83 -5.73
N ALA A 66 -7.44 -7.43 -6.09
CA ALA A 66 -8.38 -6.80 -5.15
C ALA A 66 -8.63 -7.64 -3.90
N ARG A 67 -8.68 -8.98 -4.03
CA ARG A 67 -8.83 -9.91 -2.90
C ARG A 67 -7.63 -9.84 -1.97
N ASP A 68 -6.41 -9.83 -2.52
CA ASP A 68 -5.18 -9.80 -1.73
C ASP A 68 -5.05 -8.47 -1.01
N PHE A 69 -5.38 -7.37 -1.70
CA PHE A 69 -5.44 -6.04 -1.14
C PHE A 69 -6.40 -5.97 0.05
N MET A 70 -7.64 -6.44 -0.12
CA MET A 70 -8.63 -6.46 0.96
C MET A 70 -8.20 -7.35 2.12
N THR A 71 -7.63 -8.52 1.82
CA THR A 71 -7.15 -9.46 2.84
C THR A 71 -6.03 -8.86 3.68
N ALA A 72 -5.07 -8.16 3.04
CA ALA A 72 -3.99 -7.47 3.71
C ALA A 72 -4.51 -6.41 4.71
N ILE A 73 -5.49 -5.61 4.29
CA ILE A 73 -6.06 -4.53 5.10
C ILE A 73 -6.90 -5.10 6.25
N LEU A 74 -7.78 -6.08 5.98
CA LEU A 74 -8.64 -6.71 6.99
C LEU A 74 -7.85 -7.49 8.06
N LYS A 75 -6.67 -7.99 7.71
CA LYS A 75 -5.79 -8.69 8.66
C LYS A 75 -4.84 -7.76 9.42
N SER A 76 -4.78 -6.47 9.07
CA SER A 76 -3.88 -5.55 9.76
C SER A 76 -4.46 -5.17 11.14
N PRO A 77 -3.75 -5.48 12.25
CA PRO A 77 -4.23 -5.13 13.58
C PRO A 77 -4.10 -3.63 13.89
N ALA A 78 -3.31 -2.90 13.11
CA ALA A 78 -3.03 -1.48 13.30
C ALA A 78 -4.00 -0.57 12.52
N LEU A 79 -4.86 -1.15 11.69
CA LEU A 79 -5.82 -0.41 10.90
C LEU A 79 -7.10 -0.22 11.70
N ASP A 80 -7.49 1.04 11.91
CA ASP A 80 -8.70 1.38 12.65
C ASP A 80 -9.91 1.30 11.72
N TRP A 81 -10.92 0.51 12.12
CA TRP A 81 -12.15 0.28 11.37
C TRP A 81 -13.30 0.89 12.19
N PHE A 82 -13.68 2.11 11.85
CA PHE A 82 -14.84 2.81 12.43
C PHE A 82 -15.91 3.09 11.38
#